data_AF-A0A2G6D875-F1
#
_entry.id   AF-A0A2G6D875-F1
#
_cell.length_a   1.000
_cell.length_b   1.000
_cell.length_c   1.000
_cell.angle_alpha   90.00
_cell.angle_beta   90.00
_cell.angle_gamma   90.00
#
_symmetry.space_group_name_H-M   'P 1'
#
loop_
_entity.id
_entity.type
_entity.pdbx_description
1 polymer ?
#
loop_
_entity_poly.entity_id
_entity_poly.type
_entity_poly.pdbx_seq_one_letter_code
_entity_poly.pdbx_strand_id
1 'polypeptide(L)' 'MSANTDLRWLKPSEFKGAARRFAKFCKTDVKHQAELDSDFDIESYVAASKLILSKLQASNELPNEDSAEC' A
#
# COMPACT_ATOMS: atom_id res chain seq x y z
N MET A 1 5.87 -24.30 4.59
CA MET A 1 6.84 -23.25 4.96
C MET A 1 6.05 -22.01 5.30
N SER A 2 6.32 -21.32 6.41
CA SER A 2 5.59 -20.10 6.77
C SER A 2 6.02 -18.99 5.81
N ALA A 3 5.11 -18.50 4.97
CA ALA A 3 5.36 -17.34 4.13
C ALA A 3 5.81 -16.19 5.05
N ASN A 4 7.04 -15.73 4.88
CA ASN A 4 7.66 -14.74 5.74
C ASN A 4 6.94 -13.40 5.52
N THR A 5 5.86 -13.16 6.25
CA THR A 5 5.01 -11.97 6.21
C THR A 5 5.70 -10.81 6.93
N ASP A 6 6.96 -10.54 6.58
CA ASP A 6 7.71 -9.43 7.15
C ASP A 6 7.22 -8.10 6.57
N LEU A 7 6.27 -7.49 7.27
CA LEU A 7 5.65 -6.21 6.90
C LEU A 7 6.35 -5.00 7.53
N ARG A 8 7.61 -5.12 7.97
CA ARG A 8 8.37 -4.00 8.56
C ARG A 8 8.49 -2.78 7.64
N TRP A 9 8.42 -3.00 6.33
CA TRP A 9 8.43 -1.94 5.32
C TRP A 9 7.10 -1.16 5.26
N LEU A 10 5.99 -1.75 5.73
CA LEU A 10 4.65 -1.19 5.65
C LEU A 10 4.29 -0.48 6.96
N LYS A 11 4.68 0.80 7.06
CA LYS A 11 4.45 1.65 8.25
C LYS A 11 3.41 2.74 7.96
N PRO A 12 2.13 2.54 8.34
CA PRO A 12 1.07 3.53 8.08
C PRO A 12 1.31 4.93 8.64
N SER A 13 2.17 5.07 9.65
CA SER A 13 2.56 6.37 10.23
C SER A 13 3.42 7.23 9.30
N GLU A 14 4.11 6.61 8.35
CA GLU A 14 4.98 7.31 7.39
C GLU A 14 4.19 7.85 6.17
N PHE A 15 2.89 7.51 6.06
CA PHE A 15 2.02 7.93 4.97
C PHE A 15 0.92 8.89 5.43
N LYS A 16 0.38 9.67 4.48
CA LYS A 16 -0.77 10.57 4.67
C LYS A 16 -1.92 10.20 3.73
N GLY A 17 -3.11 10.73 3.98
CA GLY A 17 -4.26 10.64 3.08
C GLY A 17 -4.62 9.21 2.63
N ALA A 18 -4.78 9.02 1.32
CA ALA A 18 -5.12 7.74 0.71
C ALA A 18 -4.02 6.68 0.92
N ALA A 19 -2.74 7.04 0.81
CA ALA A 19 -1.62 6.14 1.05
C ALA A 19 -1.66 5.55 2.47
N ARG A 20 -2.00 6.36 3.49
CA ARG A 20 -2.16 5.87 4.88
C ARG A 20 -3.28 4.85 5.02
N ARG A 21 -4.43 5.10 4.38
CA ARG A 21 -5.58 4.17 4.42
C ARG A 21 -5.24 2.87 3.72
N PHE A 22 -4.62 2.95 2.55
CA PHE A 22 -4.15 1.79 1.79
C PHE A 22 -3.10 0.97 2.58
N ALA A 23 -2.11 1.63 3.19
CA ALA A 23 -1.11 0.95 4.01
C ALA A 23 -1.73 0.21 5.21
N LYS A 24 -2.76 0.77 5.85
CA LYS A 24 -3.50 0.09 6.93
C LYS A 24 -4.25 -1.13 6.40
N PHE A 25 -4.90 -0.98 5.25
CA PHE A 25 -5.61 -2.08 4.59
C PHE A 25 -4.67 -3.25 4.30
N CYS A 26 -3.55 -3.00 3.61
CA CYS A 26 -2.60 -4.04 3.24
C CYS A 26 -2.03 -4.81 4.44
N LYS A 27 -1.89 -4.15 5.61
CA LYS A 27 -1.37 -4.79 6.82
C LYS A 27 -2.32 -5.84 7.40
N THR A 28 -3.62 -5.66 7.19
CA THR A 28 -4.66 -6.61 7.61
C THR A 28 -4.91 -7.65 6.52
N ASP A 29 -5.03 -7.19 5.28
CA ASP A 29 -5.40 -8.02 4.13
C ASP A 29 -4.36 -9.11 3.85
N VAL A 30 -3.06 -8.78 3.87
CA VAL A 30 -2.00 -9.77 3.62
C VAL A 30 -2.03 -10.99 4.57
N LYS A 31 -2.46 -10.79 5.82
CA LYS A 31 -2.63 -11.90 6.78
C LYS A 31 -3.83 -12.76 6.41
N HIS A 32 -4.92 -12.10 6.04
CA HIS A 32 -6.14 -12.75 5.62
C HIS A 32 -5.93 -13.58 4.34
N GLN A 33 -5.26 -13.02 3.33
CA GLN A 33 -4.95 -13.73 2.09
C GLN A 33 -4.02 -14.92 2.34
N ALA A 34 -2.99 -14.76 3.17
CA ALA A 34 -2.08 -15.85 3.52
C ALA A 34 -2.75 -17.00 4.31
N GLU A 35 -3.87 -16.73 4.99
CA GLU A 35 -4.66 -17.75 5.68
C GLU A 35 -5.68 -18.45 4.76
N LEU A 36 -6.23 -17.72 3.79
CA LEU A 36 -7.29 -18.20 2.91
C LEU A 36 -6.77 -18.93 1.66
N ASP A 37 -5.62 -18.52 1.15
CA ASP A 37 -5.06 -19.02 -0.10
C ASP A 37 -3.69 -19.64 0.14
N SER A 38 -3.61 -20.97 -0.07
CA SER A 38 -2.37 -21.73 0.08
C SER A 38 -1.32 -21.39 -0.99
N ASP A 39 -1.76 -20.84 -2.12
CA ASP A 39 -0.90 -20.43 -3.24
C ASP A 39 -0.66 -18.92 -3.24
N PHE A 40 -1.00 -18.23 -2.14
CA PHE A 40 -0.84 -16.79 -2.02
C PHE A 40 0.60 -16.34 -2.25
N ASP A 41 0.82 -15.63 -3.36
CA ASP A 41 2.11 -15.06 -3.71
C ASP A 41 2.34 -13.73 -2.97
N ILE A 42 2.98 -13.85 -1.81
CA ILE A 42 3.38 -12.72 -0.98
C ILE A 42 4.32 -11.76 -1.71
N GLU A 43 5.17 -12.23 -2.62
CA GLU A 43 6.15 -11.39 -3.32
C GLU A 43 5.44 -10.47 -4.31
N SER A 44 4.54 -11.03 -5.11
CA SER A 44 3.68 -10.26 -6.02
C SER A 44 2.81 -9.26 -5.27
N TYR A 45 2.21 -9.67 -4.14
CA TYR A 45 1.42 -8.77 -3.29
C TYR A 45 2.24 -7.59 -2.78
N VAL A 46 3.45 -7.86 -2.26
CA VAL A 46 4.36 -6.83 -1.75
C VAL A 46 4.78 -5.88 -2.88
N ALA A 47 5.11 -6.40 -4.06
CA ALA A 47 5.49 -5.59 -5.22
C ALA A 47 4.35 -4.66 -5.66
N ALA A 48 3.13 -5.20 -5.80
CA ALA A 48 1.95 -4.42 -6.17
C ALA A 48 1.62 -3.35 -5.11
N SER A 49 1.68 -3.72 -3.83
CA SER A 49 1.39 -2.80 -2.71
C SER A 49 2.37 -1.63 -2.66
N LYS A 50 3.67 -1.89 -2.88
CA LYS A 50 4.70 -0.84 -2.97
C LYS A 50 4.45 0.11 -4.15
N LEU A 51 4.10 -0.44 -5.31
CA LEU A 51 3.78 0.36 -6.50
C LEU A 51 2.58 1.27 -6.26
N ILE A 52 1.50 0.75 -5.68
CA ILE A 52 0.29 1.53 -5.39
C ILE A 52 0.59 2.62 -4.35
N LEU A 53 1.34 2.30 -3.29
CA LEU A 53 1.75 3.30 -2.29
C LEU A 53 2.56 4.43 -2.92
N SER A 54 3.53 4.10 -3.77
CA SER A 54 4.32 5.10 -4.48
C SER A 54 3.45 6.03 -5.34
N LYS A 55 2.48 5.48 -6.09
CA LYS A 55 1.53 6.28 -6.88
C LYS A 55 0.65 7.16 -5.99
N LEU A 56 0.11 6.62 -4.91
CA LEU A 56 -0.73 7.37 -3.97
C LEU A 56 0.03 8.50 -3.27
N GLN A 57 1.33 8.35 -3.04
CA GLN A 57 2.17 9.42 -2.49
C GLN A 57 2.44 10.51 -3.53
N ALA A 58 2.77 10.13 -4.77
CA ALA A 58 2.99 11.08 -5.87
C ALA A 58 1.73 11.90 -6.20
N SER A 59 0.54 11.29 -6.18
CA SER A 59 -0.73 12.01 -6.37
C SER A 59 -1.06 12.98 -5.23
N ASN A 60 -0.44 12.82 -4.07
CA ASN A 60 -0.63 13.68 -2.91
C ASN A 60 0.33 14.88 -2.91
N GLU A 61 1.31 14.91 -3.83
CA GLU A 61 2.29 15.98 -4.01
C GLU A 61 1.96 16.91 -5.19
N LEU A 62 1.04 16.54 -6.08
CA LEU A 62 0.54 17.45 -7.11
C LEU A 62 -0.18 18.62 -6.42
N PRO A 63 0.31 19.87 -6.56
CA PRO A 63 -0.53 21.03 -6.30
C PRO A 63 -1.73 20.90 -7.21
N ASN A 64 -2.91 21.27 -6.74
CA ASN A 64 -4.05 21.47 -7.62
C ASN A 64 -3.62 22.46 -8.72
N GLU A 65 -3.30 21.98 -9.92
CA GLU A 65 -3.35 22.78 -11.15
C GLU A 65 -4.83 22.98 -11.50
N ASP A 66 -5.54 23.64 -10.60
CA ASP A 66 -6.70 24.44 -10.99
C ASP A 66 -6.31 25.87 -10.61
N SER A 67 -5.36 26.37 -11.39
CA SER A 67 -5.11 27.79 -11.52
C SER A 67 -6.45 28.42 -11.88
N ALA A 68 -6.92 29.27 -10.99
CA ALA A 68 -7.93 30.27 -11.29
C ALA A 68 -7.53 31.01 -12.58
N GLU A 69 -8.11 30.64 -13.71
CA GLU A 69 -8.12 31.46 -14.91
C GLU A 69 -9.41 32.28 -14.93
N CYS A 70 -9.21 33.57 -14.64
CA CYS A 70 -9.96 34.79 -15.00
C CYS A 70 -11.50 34.78 -14.99
#